data_AF-A0A8K0HSR8-F1
#
_entry.id   AF-A0A8K0HSR8-F1
#
_cell.length_a   1.000
_cell.length_b   1.000
_cell.length_c   1.000
_cell.angle_alpha   90.00
_cell.angle_beta   90.00
_cell.angle_gamma   90.00
#
_symmetry.space_group_name_H-M   'P 1'
#
loop_
_entity.id
_entity.type
_entity.pdbx_description
1 polymer ?
#
loop_
_entity_poly.entity_id
_entity_poly.type
_entity_poly.pdbx_seq_one_letter_code
_entity_poly.pdbx_strand_id
1 'polypeptide(L)'
;MAPEINGRDAAAVAKMGMHLPRRAYVTFLAGTGDYVKGAVGLAKGLRKVGSAYPLVVAVLPDVPEDHRRLLESQCFIVWEIEPIYPPENQTKFAMAYYVINYSKLRVWEADIQVCDNIDELFDLPDGYFYAVMDCFCERTWSHTTQYRVGYCQQCPERVAWSAAELGPQSSLYFNAGMFVFEPSIATANALLATLKVTDPAPFAEQGSKPWRYTGEEENMDRADIKELVRRWWDVYNDESLNYEKPTAGAGGGSMDAGEAERRPFLAAPSST
;
A
#
# COMPACT_ATOMS: atom_id res chain seq x y z
N MET A 1 -10.85 27.00 -11.76
CA MET A 1 -12.06 26.97 -10.90
C MET A 1 -12.45 25.51 -10.74
N ALA A 2 -12.33 24.98 -9.53
CA ALA A 2 -12.78 23.62 -9.23
C ALA A 2 -14.32 23.60 -9.19
N PRO A 3 -14.99 22.52 -9.65
CA PRO A 3 -16.44 22.44 -9.56
C PRO A 3 -16.84 22.21 -8.10
N GLU A 4 -17.89 22.91 -7.69
CA GLU A 4 -18.48 22.84 -6.35
C GLU A 4 -19.09 21.46 -6.10
N ILE A 5 -18.79 20.91 -4.93
CA ILE A 5 -19.32 19.63 -4.44
C ILE A 5 -20.77 19.90 -4.00
N ASN A 6 -21.75 19.36 -4.74
CA ASN A 6 -23.17 19.58 -4.46
C ASN A 6 -23.56 19.06 -3.06
N GLY A 7 -24.08 19.94 -2.21
CA GLY A 7 -24.44 19.68 -0.80
C GLY A 7 -25.58 18.69 -0.54
N ARG A 8 -25.99 17.89 -1.53
CA ARG A 8 -26.99 16.82 -1.35
C ARG A 8 -26.38 15.51 -0.84
N ASP A 9 -25.13 15.22 -1.18
CA ASP A 9 -24.46 13.99 -0.76
C ASP A 9 -23.94 14.08 0.68
N ALA A 10 -23.53 15.27 1.13
CA ALA A 10 -23.08 15.51 2.51
C ALA A 10 -24.19 15.28 3.56
N ALA A 11 -25.45 15.53 3.20
CA ALA A 11 -26.59 15.37 4.10
C ALA A 11 -27.00 13.90 4.31
N ALA A 12 -26.72 13.02 3.34
CA ALA A 12 -26.98 11.58 3.46
C ALA A 12 -25.94 10.89 4.36
N VAL A 13 -24.67 11.33 4.29
CA VAL A 13 -23.59 10.81 5.12
C VAL A 13 -23.76 11.20 6.60
N ALA A 14 -24.31 12.38 6.89
CA ALA A 14 -24.55 12.84 8.26
C ALA A 14 -25.65 12.08 9.03
N LYS A 15 -26.51 11.32 8.33
CA LYS A 15 -27.69 10.67 8.94
C LYS A 15 -27.45 9.22 9.37
N MET A 16 -26.33 8.63 8.97
CA MET A 16 -25.80 7.40 9.55
C MET A 16 -24.61 7.81 10.41
N GLY A 17 -24.74 7.71 11.74
CA GLY A 17 -23.66 8.00 12.70
C GLY A 17 -22.49 7.02 12.62
N MET A 18 -22.03 6.70 11.43
CA MET A 18 -20.76 6.03 11.17
C MET A 18 -19.70 7.12 11.30
N HIS A 19 -19.11 7.25 12.49
CA HIS A 19 -17.79 7.86 12.58
C HIS A 19 -16.90 7.13 11.57
N LEU A 20 -16.53 7.81 10.48
CA LEU A 20 -15.51 7.28 9.59
C LEU A 20 -14.28 6.99 10.45
N PRO A 21 -13.72 5.77 10.39
CA PRO A 21 -12.52 5.45 11.15
C PRO A 21 -11.43 6.45 10.78
N ARG A 22 -10.71 6.96 11.79
CA ARG A 22 -9.66 7.98 11.61
C ARG A 22 -8.41 7.43 10.90
N ARG A 23 -8.37 6.13 10.65
CA ARG A 23 -7.21 5.35 10.19
C ARG A 23 -7.69 4.30 9.19
N ALA A 24 -6.89 4.05 8.17
CA ALA A 24 -7.17 3.06 7.14
C ALA A 24 -5.86 2.55 6.55
N TYR A 25 -5.87 1.31 6.09
CA TYR A 25 -4.88 0.86 5.12
C TYR A 25 -5.30 1.36 3.74
N VAL A 26 -4.36 1.83 2.92
CA VAL A 26 -4.70 2.46 1.63
C VAL A 26 -3.77 1.93 0.54
N THR A 27 -4.25 1.19 -0.45
CA THR A 27 -3.43 0.73 -1.58
C THR A 27 -3.84 1.39 -2.90
N PHE A 28 -3.06 1.20 -3.96
CA PHE A 28 -3.30 1.81 -5.27
C PHE A 28 -3.31 0.75 -6.38
N LEU A 29 -4.25 0.89 -7.31
CA LEU A 29 -4.35 0.02 -8.49
C LEU A 29 -4.52 0.85 -9.76
N ALA A 30 -3.79 0.47 -10.81
CA ALA A 30 -3.89 1.07 -12.13
C ALA A 30 -3.78 0.00 -13.22
N GLY A 31 -4.38 0.30 -14.36
CA GLY A 31 -4.35 -0.53 -15.55
C GLY A 31 -5.12 -1.85 -15.42
N THR A 32 -4.98 -2.65 -16.47
CA THR A 32 -5.73 -3.90 -16.69
C THR A 32 -4.95 -5.15 -16.28
N GLY A 33 -3.80 -4.96 -15.62
CA GLY A 33 -2.88 -6.04 -15.26
C GLY A 33 -3.36 -6.87 -14.04
N ASP A 34 -2.54 -7.85 -13.68
CA ASP A 34 -2.82 -8.81 -12.61
C ASP A 34 -2.52 -8.30 -11.18
N TYR A 35 -2.20 -7.01 -11.02
CA TYR A 35 -1.99 -6.40 -9.69
C TYR A 35 -3.25 -6.45 -8.81
N VAL A 36 -4.43 -6.63 -9.40
CA VAL A 36 -5.66 -6.92 -8.64
C VAL A 36 -5.49 -8.16 -7.75
N LYS A 37 -4.69 -9.16 -8.16
CA LYS A 37 -4.38 -10.33 -7.33
C LYS A 37 -3.59 -9.94 -6.08
N GLY A 38 -2.64 -9.02 -6.22
CA GLY A 38 -1.89 -8.45 -5.10
C GLY A 38 -2.81 -7.76 -4.10
N ALA A 39 -3.70 -6.89 -4.59
CA ALA A 39 -4.69 -6.22 -3.74
C ALA A 39 -5.60 -7.23 -3.01
N VAL A 40 -6.12 -8.25 -3.69
CA VAL A 40 -6.91 -9.32 -3.05
C VAL A 40 -6.08 -10.06 -1.99
N GLY A 41 -4.82 -10.39 -2.30
CA GLY A 41 -3.89 -11.01 -1.35
C GLY A 41 -3.66 -10.16 -0.10
N LEU A 42 -3.48 -8.85 -0.27
CA LEU A 42 -3.36 -7.89 0.84
C LEU A 42 -4.61 -7.87 1.72
N ALA A 43 -5.80 -7.80 1.12
CA ALA A 43 -7.06 -7.81 1.86
C ALA A 43 -7.24 -9.09 2.68
N LYS A 44 -6.94 -10.24 2.08
CA LYS A 44 -6.96 -11.53 2.77
C LYS A 44 -5.91 -11.62 3.88
N GLY A 45 -4.70 -11.10 3.64
CA GLY A 45 -3.63 -11.04 4.64
C GLY A 45 -4.04 -10.23 5.86
N LEU A 46 -4.53 -9.01 5.67
CA LEU A 46 -5.03 -8.14 6.75
C LEU A 46 -6.17 -8.80 7.53
N ARG A 47 -7.09 -9.50 6.84
CA ARG A 47 -8.18 -10.25 7.49
C ARG A 47 -7.65 -11.43 8.30
N LYS A 48 -6.69 -12.18 7.77
CA LYS A 48 -6.07 -13.33 8.44
C LYS A 48 -5.43 -12.94 9.76
N VAL A 49 -4.79 -11.78 9.80
CA VAL A 49 -4.15 -11.25 11.02
C VAL A 49 -5.12 -10.46 11.91
N GLY A 50 -6.40 -10.39 11.55
CA GLY A 50 -7.44 -9.77 12.36
C GLY A 50 -7.33 -8.26 12.46
N SER A 51 -6.85 -7.59 11.42
CA SER A 51 -6.78 -6.13 11.40
C SER A 51 -8.16 -5.49 11.59
N ALA A 52 -8.24 -4.45 12.41
CA ALA A 52 -9.48 -3.75 12.75
C ALA A 52 -9.81 -2.59 11.80
N TYR A 53 -8.88 -2.22 10.91
CA TYR A 53 -9.00 -1.01 10.09
C TYR A 53 -9.51 -1.32 8.68
N PRO A 54 -10.27 -0.40 8.06
CA PRO A 54 -10.73 -0.59 6.70
C PRO A 54 -9.56 -0.54 5.72
N LEU A 55 -9.81 -1.12 4.55
CA LEU A 55 -8.89 -1.10 3.42
C LEU A 55 -9.50 -0.27 2.28
N VAL A 56 -8.81 0.80 1.92
CA VAL A 56 -9.16 1.68 0.80
C VAL A 56 -8.27 1.31 -0.38
N VAL A 57 -8.82 1.34 -1.59
CA VAL A 57 -8.03 1.25 -2.83
C VAL A 57 -8.29 2.46 -3.70
N ALA A 58 -7.23 3.23 -3.95
CA ALA A 58 -7.24 4.28 -4.94
C ALA A 58 -7.08 3.66 -6.34
N VAL A 59 -8.02 3.92 -7.24
CA VAL A 59 -8.02 3.36 -8.60
C VAL A 59 -7.90 4.46 -9.64
N LEU A 60 -7.15 4.21 -10.72
CA LEU A 60 -7.20 5.05 -11.92
C LEU A 60 -8.40 4.68 -12.82
N PRO A 61 -8.84 5.60 -13.70
CA PRO A 61 -9.96 5.35 -14.63
C PRO A 61 -9.75 4.14 -15.56
N ASP A 62 -8.50 3.73 -15.79
CA ASP A 62 -8.14 2.60 -16.64
C ASP A 62 -8.25 1.22 -15.98
N VAL A 63 -8.59 1.16 -14.68
CA VAL A 63 -8.88 -0.09 -13.97
C VAL A 63 -10.23 -0.66 -14.45
N PRO A 64 -10.26 -1.88 -14.99
CA PRO A 64 -11.49 -2.52 -15.48
C PRO A 64 -12.59 -2.66 -14.43
N GLU A 65 -13.84 -2.64 -14.89
CA GLU A 65 -15.03 -2.73 -14.04
C GLU A 65 -15.13 -4.07 -13.30
N ASP A 66 -14.70 -5.18 -13.91
CA ASP A 66 -14.61 -6.49 -13.26
C ASP A 66 -13.56 -6.50 -12.14
N HIS A 67 -12.42 -5.83 -12.31
CA HIS A 67 -11.45 -5.64 -11.23
C HIS A 67 -12.03 -4.81 -10.08
N ARG A 68 -12.77 -3.73 -10.37
CA ARG A 68 -13.43 -2.89 -9.35
C ARG A 68 -14.44 -3.71 -8.55
N ARG A 69 -15.30 -4.48 -9.22
CA ARG A 69 -16.26 -5.38 -8.56
C ARG A 69 -15.57 -6.45 -7.73
N LEU A 70 -14.45 -6.99 -8.20
CA LEU A 70 -13.65 -7.93 -7.42
C LEU A 70 -13.10 -7.28 -6.15
N LEU A 71 -12.58 -6.06 -6.22
CA LEU A 71 -12.12 -5.30 -5.05
C LEU A 71 -13.27 -5.06 -4.06
N GLU A 72 -14.42 -4.56 -4.52
CA GLU A 72 -15.61 -4.38 -3.67
C GLU A 72 -16.06 -5.69 -3.02
N SER A 73 -15.98 -6.81 -3.75
CA SER A 73 -16.31 -8.13 -3.21
C SER A 73 -15.37 -8.58 -2.08
N GLN A 74 -14.16 -8.00 -2.00
CA GLN A 74 -13.18 -8.24 -0.93
C GLN A 74 -13.21 -7.19 0.19
N CYS A 75 -14.27 -6.38 0.25
CA CYS A 75 -14.50 -5.31 1.24
C CYS A 75 -13.59 -4.09 1.09
N PHE A 76 -13.02 -3.85 -0.11
CA PHE A 76 -12.36 -2.59 -0.37
C PHE A 76 -13.36 -1.44 -0.43
N ILE A 77 -12.97 -0.29 0.12
CA ILE A 77 -13.54 1.01 -0.25
C ILE A 77 -12.83 1.47 -1.52
N VAL A 78 -13.50 1.35 -2.67
CA VAL A 78 -12.95 1.76 -3.96
C VAL A 78 -13.09 3.27 -4.12
N TRP A 79 -11.97 3.95 -4.31
CA TRP A 79 -11.92 5.41 -4.49
C TRP A 79 -11.23 5.74 -5.81
N GLU A 80 -11.96 6.29 -6.77
CA GLU A 80 -11.36 6.72 -8.03
C GLU A 80 -10.56 8.03 -7.85
N ILE A 81 -9.35 8.08 -8.42
CA ILE A 81 -8.50 9.27 -8.42
C ILE A 81 -8.07 9.68 -9.82
N GLU A 82 -7.84 10.98 -9.98
CA GLU A 82 -7.23 11.53 -11.19
C GLU A 82 -5.73 11.23 -11.23
N PRO A 83 -5.20 10.77 -12.39
CA PRO A 83 -3.78 10.51 -12.56
C PRO A 83 -2.94 11.79 -12.43
N ILE A 84 -1.77 11.66 -11.79
CA ILE A 84 -0.74 12.70 -11.77
C ILE A 84 0.26 12.40 -12.90
N TYR A 85 0.52 13.42 -13.71
CA TYR A 85 1.52 13.36 -14.77
C TYR A 85 2.74 14.23 -14.41
N PRO A 86 3.96 13.78 -14.77
CA PRO A 86 5.15 14.61 -14.68
C PRO A 86 5.07 15.80 -15.64
N PRO A 87 5.83 16.87 -15.40
CA PRO A 87 5.99 17.95 -16.37
C PRO A 87 6.44 17.45 -17.75
N GLU A 88 5.94 18.08 -18.83
CA GLU A 88 6.15 17.65 -20.23
C GLU A 88 7.63 17.49 -20.63
N ASN A 89 8.52 18.25 -19.99
CA ASN A 89 9.97 18.24 -20.23
C ASN A 89 10.73 17.08 -19.56
N GLN A 90 10.08 16.24 -18.76
CA GLN A 90 10.69 15.13 -18.00
C GLN A 90 10.10 13.76 -18.39
N THR A 91 9.97 13.48 -19.69
CA THR A 91 9.21 12.32 -20.21
C THR A 91 10.06 11.15 -20.73
N LYS A 92 11.34 11.06 -20.33
CA LYS A 92 12.18 9.90 -20.67
C LYS A 92 12.16 8.87 -19.55
N PHE A 93 11.14 8.02 -19.55
CA PHE A 93 11.06 6.86 -18.65
C PHE A 93 11.68 5.63 -19.30
N ALA A 94 12.28 4.76 -18.48
CA ALA A 94 12.71 3.44 -18.93
C ALA A 94 11.52 2.58 -19.39
N MET A 95 10.33 2.78 -18.81
CA MET A 95 9.06 2.16 -19.22
C MET A 95 7.91 3.17 -19.12
N ALA A 96 7.02 3.19 -20.12
CA ALA A 96 5.91 4.15 -20.18
C ALA A 96 4.93 4.06 -19.00
N TYR A 97 4.77 2.87 -18.41
CA TYR A 97 3.91 2.68 -17.25
C TYR A 97 4.49 3.28 -15.96
N TYR A 98 5.77 3.66 -15.90
CA TYR A 98 6.33 4.36 -14.73
C TYR A 98 5.76 5.76 -14.53
N VAL A 99 5.05 6.32 -15.52
CA VAL A 99 4.21 7.51 -15.32
C VAL A 99 3.18 7.27 -14.20
N ILE A 100 2.72 6.04 -14.03
CA ILE A 100 1.80 5.65 -12.95
C ILE A 100 2.45 5.84 -11.56
N ASN A 101 3.78 5.75 -11.44
CA ASN A 101 4.47 5.97 -10.16
C ASN A 101 4.26 7.40 -9.63
N TYR A 102 4.02 8.38 -10.50
CA TYR A 102 3.71 9.74 -10.05
C TYR A 102 2.35 9.82 -9.36
N SER A 103 1.43 8.91 -9.70
CA SER A 103 0.14 8.79 -9.01
C SER A 103 0.28 8.09 -7.65
N LYS A 104 1.39 7.37 -7.39
CA LYS A 104 1.75 6.85 -6.06
C LYS A 104 2.06 7.96 -5.05
N LEU A 105 2.31 9.19 -5.49
CA LEU A 105 2.37 10.35 -4.59
C LEU A 105 1.06 10.58 -3.82
N ARG A 106 -0.03 9.93 -4.25
CA ARG A 106 -1.30 9.94 -3.53
C ARG A 106 -1.44 8.75 -2.56
N VAL A 107 -0.89 7.56 -2.85
CA VAL A 107 -1.21 6.28 -2.13
C VAL A 107 -0.17 5.14 -2.38
N TRP A 108 -0.11 4.14 -1.48
CA TRP A 108 0.82 2.97 -1.36
C TRP A 108 0.86 1.94 -2.52
N GLU A 109 1.71 0.90 -2.40
CA GLU A 109 1.81 -0.24 -3.34
C GLU A 109 0.89 -1.44 -2.99
N ALA A 110 0.58 -2.29 -3.98
CA ALA A 110 -0.42 -3.38 -3.91
C ALA A 110 0.17 -4.78 -3.75
N ASP A 111 1.48 -4.89 -3.58
CA ASP A 111 2.25 -6.14 -3.61
C ASP A 111 2.95 -6.45 -2.28
N ILE A 112 2.27 -6.10 -1.18
CA ILE A 112 2.68 -6.42 0.20
C ILE A 112 1.95 -7.68 0.69
N GLN A 113 2.69 -8.55 1.39
CA GLN A 113 2.12 -9.63 2.17
C GLN A 113 2.22 -9.30 3.67
N VAL A 114 1.07 -9.31 4.35
CA VAL A 114 0.99 -9.10 5.80
C VAL A 114 1.09 -10.46 6.50
N CYS A 115 2.12 -10.62 7.32
CA CYS A 115 2.40 -11.87 8.04
C CYS A 115 1.82 -11.89 9.45
N ASP A 116 1.85 -10.74 10.12
CA ASP A 116 1.35 -10.52 11.48
C ASP A 116 0.50 -9.24 11.51
N ASN A 117 -0.27 -9.07 12.58
CA ASN A 117 -1.04 -7.83 12.76
C ASN A 117 -0.05 -6.67 12.94
N ILE A 118 -0.29 -5.57 12.23
CA ILE A 118 0.55 -4.36 12.23
C ILE A 118 -0.26 -3.10 12.59
N ASP A 119 -1.42 -3.29 13.21
CA ASP A 119 -2.32 -2.21 13.61
C ASP A 119 -1.67 -1.26 14.64
N GLU A 120 -0.71 -1.75 15.42
CA GLU A 120 0.07 -0.96 16.38
C GLU A 120 0.85 0.18 15.72
N LEU A 121 1.10 0.10 14.42
CA LEU A 121 1.73 1.19 13.66
C LEU A 121 0.88 2.46 13.65
N PHE A 122 -0.43 2.34 13.85
CA PHE A 122 -1.30 3.50 13.98
C PHE A 122 -1.22 4.19 15.35
N ASP A 123 -0.55 3.58 16.33
CA ASP A 123 -0.32 4.18 17.66
C ASP A 123 1.01 4.94 17.72
N LEU A 124 1.74 4.97 16.60
CA LEU A 124 2.91 5.84 16.45
C LEU A 124 2.50 7.32 16.60
N PRO A 125 3.37 8.18 17.18
CA PRO A 125 3.07 9.59 17.36
C PRO A 125 2.74 10.32 16.04
N ASP A 126 1.73 11.18 16.11
CA ASP A 126 1.37 12.13 15.06
C ASP A 126 2.52 13.11 14.77
N GLY A 127 2.52 13.70 13.58
CA GLY A 127 3.46 14.71 13.10
C GLY A 127 4.67 14.17 12.33
N TYR A 128 4.72 12.86 12.08
CA TYR A 128 5.87 12.19 11.47
C TYR A 128 5.47 11.38 10.22
N PHE A 129 6.47 11.11 9.39
CA PHE A 129 6.39 10.17 8.27
C PHE A 129 7.25 8.95 8.62
N TYR A 130 6.62 7.79 8.77
CA TYR A 130 7.30 6.54 9.12
C TYR A 130 7.42 5.65 7.91
N ALA A 131 8.63 5.22 7.57
CA ALA A 131 8.88 4.30 6.47
C ALA A 131 10.10 3.45 6.80
N VAL A 132 10.22 2.32 6.10
CA VAL A 132 11.40 1.47 6.20
C VAL A 132 12.47 1.99 5.25
N MET A 133 13.72 1.95 5.69
CA MET A 133 14.87 2.32 4.88
C MET A 133 15.03 1.33 3.73
N ASP A 134 15.24 1.80 2.51
CA ASP A 134 15.63 0.91 1.41
C ASP A 134 17.15 0.67 1.45
N CYS A 135 17.66 -0.21 0.59
CA CYS A 135 19.07 -0.55 0.48
C CYS A 135 19.67 -0.11 -0.86
N PHE A 136 20.97 0.18 -0.84
CA PHE A 136 21.77 0.43 -2.04
C PHE A 136 22.45 -0.84 -2.59
N CYS A 137 22.09 -2.00 -2.06
CA CYS A 137 22.69 -3.29 -2.44
C CYS A 137 22.12 -3.86 -3.73
N GLU A 138 20.97 -3.37 -4.20
CA GLU A 138 20.33 -3.90 -5.40
C GLU A 138 21.10 -3.53 -6.67
N ARG A 139 21.11 -4.44 -7.65
CA ARG A 139 21.86 -4.27 -8.91
C ARG A 139 21.45 -3.01 -9.69
N THR A 140 20.22 -2.54 -9.51
CA THR A 140 19.74 -1.24 -10.02
C THR A 140 20.60 -0.06 -9.59
N TRP A 141 21.18 -0.13 -8.39
CA TRP A 141 22.08 0.88 -7.83
C TRP A 141 23.52 0.75 -8.32
N SER A 142 23.85 -0.19 -9.22
CA SER A 142 25.22 -0.45 -9.69
C SER A 142 25.96 0.75 -10.30
N HIS A 143 25.22 1.76 -10.74
CA HIS A 143 25.75 3.01 -11.25
C HIS A 143 26.23 3.98 -10.14
N THR A 144 25.87 3.73 -8.88
CA THR A 144 26.15 4.60 -7.73
C THR A 144 27.41 4.22 -6.96
N THR A 145 27.96 5.17 -6.20
CA THR A 145 29.11 4.93 -5.32
C THR A 145 28.75 3.96 -4.20
N GLN A 146 27.56 4.09 -3.62
CA GLN A 146 27.05 3.26 -2.52
C GLN A 146 27.13 1.77 -2.87
N TYR A 147 26.60 1.39 -4.04
CA TYR A 147 26.67 0.00 -4.50
C TYR A 147 28.11 -0.48 -4.72
N ARG A 148 28.96 0.34 -5.38
CA ARG A 148 30.34 -0.03 -5.73
C ARG A 148 31.21 -0.33 -4.52
N VAL A 149 31.02 0.42 -3.43
CA VAL A 149 31.76 0.20 -2.17
C VAL A 149 31.09 -0.86 -1.29
N GLY A 150 29.93 -1.38 -1.68
CA GLY A 150 29.16 -2.35 -0.89
C GLY A 150 28.46 -1.75 0.33
N TYR A 151 28.24 -0.44 0.35
CA TYR A 151 27.53 0.25 1.42
C TYR A 151 26.05 -0.15 1.43
N CYS A 152 25.56 -0.56 2.59
CA CYS A 152 24.15 -0.90 2.81
C CYS A 152 23.57 -0.03 3.91
N GLN A 153 22.55 0.75 3.59
CA GLN A 153 21.88 1.60 4.57
C GLN A 153 21.12 0.80 5.65
N GLN A 154 20.61 -0.39 5.30
CA GLN A 154 19.97 -1.31 6.26
C GLN A 154 21.00 -2.08 7.12
N CYS A 155 22.26 -2.17 6.65
CA CYS A 155 23.34 -2.86 7.35
C CYS A 155 24.60 -1.98 7.39
N PRO A 156 24.57 -0.84 8.11
CA PRO A 156 25.67 0.13 8.11
C PRO A 156 26.99 -0.47 8.65
N GLU A 157 26.89 -1.51 9.46
CA GLU A 157 28.04 -2.26 10.01
C GLU A 157 28.81 -3.05 8.94
N ARG A 158 28.19 -3.35 7.79
CA ARG A 158 28.80 -4.16 6.72
C ARG A 158 29.99 -3.42 6.09
N VAL A 159 29.80 -2.14 5.81
CA VAL A 159 30.82 -1.22 5.30
C VAL A 159 30.53 0.16 5.89
N ALA A 160 31.39 0.63 6.79
CA ALA A 160 31.27 1.96 7.37
C ALA A 160 31.49 3.05 6.31
N TRP A 161 30.66 4.09 6.32
CA TRP A 161 30.82 5.21 5.39
C TRP A 161 32.02 6.10 5.76
N SER A 162 32.99 6.20 4.86
CA SER A 162 34.19 7.05 5.04
C SER A 162 33.94 8.45 4.49
N ALA A 163 33.59 9.41 5.36
CA ALA A 163 33.36 10.78 4.93
C ALA A 163 34.61 11.46 4.34
N ALA A 164 35.80 11.03 4.76
CA ALA A 164 37.07 11.56 4.26
C ALA A 164 37.36 11.13 2.81
N GLU A 165 36.93 9.94 2.40
CA GLU A 165 37.22 9.38 1.07
C GLU A 165 36.04 9.52 0.10
N LEU A 166 34.81 9.42 0.63
CA LEU A 166 33.57 9.37 -0.17
C LEU A 166 32.76 10.66 -0.10
N GLY A 167 33.15 11.61 0.74
CA GLY A 167 32.41 12.84 1.00
C GLY A 167 31.25 12.65 1.98
N PRO A 168 30.38 13.66 2.15
CA PRO A 168 29.27 13.58 3.09
C PRO A 168 28.33 12.42 2.70
N GLN A 169 27.80 11.75 3.72
CA GLN A 169 26.84 10.68 3.51
C GLN A 169 25.60 11.21 2.79
N SER A 170 25.12 10.48 1.78
CA SER A 170 23.92 10.84 1.05
C SER A 170 22.70 10.88 1.97
N SER A 171 21.70 11.66 1.58
CA SER A 171 20.38 11.63 2.22
C SER A 171 19.85 10.20 2.29
N LEU A 172 19.14 9.93 3.39
CA LEU A 172 18.48 8.66 3.63
C LEU A 172 17.44 8.39 2.54
N TYR A 173 17.43 7.17 2.03
CA TYR A 173 16.49 6.72 1.00
C TYR A 173 15.57 5.65 1.59
N PHE A 174 14.27 5.93 1.65
CA PHE A 174 13.28 5.01 2.20
C PHE A 174 12.58 4.23 1.08
N ASN A 175 12.06 3.06 1.41
CA ASN A 175 11.21 2.26 0.54
C ASN A 175 9.80 2.85 0.53
N ALA A 176 9.28 3.19 -0.64
CA ALA A 176 7.96 3.76 -0.83
C ALA A 176 6.83 2.71 -0.90
N GLY A 177 7.16 1.42 -0.80
CA GLY A 177 6.19 0.33 -0.75
C GLY A 177 5.27 0.41 0.47
N MET A 178 5.81 0.74 1.65
CA MET A 178 5.07 0.78 2.91
C MET A 178 5.51 1.95 3.80
N PHE A 179 4.54 2.78 4.22
CA PHE A 179 4.75 3.91 5.13
C PHE A 179 3.47 4.31 5.88
N VAL A 180 3.65 5.00 7.02
CA VAL A 180 2.57 5.58 7.84
C VAL A 180 2.69 7.09 7.82
N PHE A 181 1.57 7.78 7.57
CA PHE A 181 1.53 9.24 7.48
C PHE A 181 0.14 9.79 7.81
N GLU A 182 0.08 11.08 8.12
CA GLU A 182 -1.17 11.82 8.24
C GLU A 182 -1.53 12.51 6.91
N PRO A 183 -2.74 12.26 6.37
CA PRO A 183 -3.21 12.97 5.18
C PRO A 183 -3.30 14.48 5.41
N SER A 184 -2.65 15.26 4.54
CA SER A 184 -2.65 16.73 4.62
C SER A 184 -2.69 17.34 3.23
N ILE A 185 -3.68 18.20 2.99
CA ILE A 185 -3.80 18.96 1.73
C ILE A 185 -2.60 19.87 1.54
N ALA A 186 -2.09 20.46 2.62
CA ALA A 186 -0.90 21.32 2.56
C ALA A 186 0.33 20.51 2.12
N THR A 187 0.53 19.33 2.70
CA THR A 187 1.62 18.41 2.33
C THR A 187 1.46 17.95 0.88
N ALA A 188 0.27 17.55 0.46
CA ALA A 188 0.00 17.13 -0.92
C ALA A 188 0.32 18.25 -1.94
N ASN A 189 -0.09 19.49 -1.65
CA ASN A 189 0.24 20.63 -2.50
C ASN A 189 1.74 20.91 -2.55
N ALA A 190 2.44 20.80 -1.42
CA ALA A 190 3.89 20.98 -1.35
C ALA A 190 4.64 19.89 -2.13
N LEU A 191 4.19 18.62 -2.04
CA LEU A 191 4.74 17.51 -2.82
C LEU A 191 4.54 17.74 -4.32
N LEU A 192 3.34 18.14 -4.76
CA LEU A 192 3.06 18.45 -6.16
C LEU A 192 3.86 19.64 -6.69
N ALA A 193 4.11 20.65 -5.85
CA ALA A 193 4.97 21.78 -6.22
C ALA A 193 6.44 21.35 -6.34
N THR A 194 6.91 20.54 -5.39
CA THR A 194 8.28 20.00 -5.36
C THR A 194 8.54 19.09 -6.55
N LEU A 195 7.56 18.25 -6.91
CA LEU A 195 7.63 17.35 -8.07
C LEU A 195 7.97 18.09 -9.37
N LYS A 196 7.41 19.29 -9.56
CA LYS A 196 7.59 20.07 -10.80
C LYS A 196 9.02 20.57 -11.01
N VAL A 197 9.79 20.68 -9.93
CA VAL A 197 11.14 21.27 -9.93
C VAL A 197 12.23 20.28 -9.55
N THR A 198 11.85 19.07 -9.13
CA THR A 198 12.79 18.01 -8.75
C THR A 198 13.23 17.25 -9.99
N ASP A 199 14.52 17.03 -10.14
CA ASP A 199 15.05 16.19 -11.22
C ASP A 199 14.66 14.71 -10.96
N PRO A 200 14.21 13.97 -11.99
CA PRO A 200 13.84 12.57 -11.81
C PRO A 200 15.01 11.73 -11.33
N ALA A 201 14.76 10.85 -10.36
CA ALA A 201 15.74 9.85 -9.96
C ALA A 201 15.98 8.84 -11.12
N PRO A 202 17.21 8.33 -11.30
CA PRO A 202 17.51 7.29 -12.29
C PRO A 202 16.92 5.91 -11.92
N PHE A 203 16.23 5.83 -10.79
CA PHE A 203 15.73 4.61 -10.17
C PHE A 203 14.22 4.67 -10.01
N ALA A 204 13.58 3.52 -10.24
CA ALA A 204 12.22 3.25 -9.83
C ALA A 204 12.23 1.98 -8.98
N GLU A 205 11.57 2.02 -7.84
CA GLU A 205 11.43 0.87 -6.95
C GLU A 205 10.83 -0.32 -7.70
N GLN A 206 11.40 -1.50 -7.47
CA GLN A 206 10.92 -2.74 -8.05
C GLN A 206 9.98 -3.42 -7.06
N GLY A 207 8.76 -3.67 -7.50
CA GLY A 207 7.78 -4.46 -6.77
C GLY A 207 8.02 -5.96 -6.93
N SER A 208 7.58 -6.74 -5.94
CA SER A 208 7.65 -8.21 -5.98
C SER A 208 6.31 -8.79 -6.45
N LYS A 209 6.30 -9.76 -7.37
CA LYS A 209 5.06 -10.36 -7.88
C LYS A 209 5.02 -11.86 -7.55
N PRO A 210 4.70 -12.24 -6.31
CA PRO A 210 4.68 -13.66 -5.92
C PRO A 210 3.71 -14.49 -6.78
N TRP A 211 2.62 -13.90 -7.27
CA TRP A 211 1.68 -14.56 -8.19
C TRP A 211 2.21 -14.79 -9.61
N ARG A 212 3.38 -14.24 -9.96
CA ARG A 212 4.09 -14.49 -11.23
C ARG A 212 5.34 -15.35 -11.06
N TYR A 213 5.56 -15.91 -9.87
CA TYR A 213 6.73 -16.75 -9.62
C TYR A 213 6.79 -17.93 -10.59
N THR A 214 7.86 -17.99 -11.40
CA THR A 214 8.15 -19.09 -12.32
C THR A 214 9.25 -20.01 -11.78
N GLY A 215 10.16 -19.45 -10.97
CA GLY A 215 11.35 -20.15 -10.48
C GLY A 215 12.54 -20.09 -11.44
N GLU A 216 12.41 -19.43 -12.59
CA GLU A 216 13.42 -19.37 -13.65
C GLU A 216 14.39 -18.19 -13.51
N GLU A 217 13.97 -17.12 -12.82
CA GLU A 217 14.78 -15.92 -12.66
C GLU A 217 15.91 -16.08 -11.63
N GLU A 218 16.89 -15.16 -11.68
CA GLU A 218 18.05 -15.16 -10.79
C GLU A 218 17.63 -15.17 -9.31
N ASN A 219 18.25 -16.03 -8.49
CA ASN A 219 17.98 -16.19 -7.06
C ASN A 219 16.59 -16.73 -6.69
N MET A 220 15.75 -17.13 -7.65
CA MET A 220 14.41 -17.68 -7.37
C MET A 220 14.44 -19.10 -6.80
N ASP A 221 15.59 -19.77 -6.80
CA ASP A 221 15.80 -21.08 -6.20
C ASP A 221 15.92 -21.04 -4.67
N ARG A 222 16.14 -19.85 -4.08
CA ARG A 222 16.29 -19.65 -2.63
C ARG A 222 15.07 -20.15 -1.85
N ALA A 223 15.34 -20.77 -0.70
CA ALA A 223 14.32 -21.38 0.15
C ALA A 223 13.35 -20.35 0.75
N ASP A 224 13.84 -19.17 1.11
CA ASP A 224 13.03 -18.08 1.68
C ASP A 224 12.07 -17.49 0.64
N ILE A 225 12.50 -17.33 -0.62
CA ILE A 225 11.65 -16.90 -1.73
C ILE A 225 10.53 -17.93 -1.99
N LYS A 226 10.87 -19.22 -2.04
CA LYS A 226 9.88 -20.30 -2.20
C LYS A 226 8.85 -20.31 -1.07
N GLU A 227 9.31 -20.11 0.17
CA GLU A 227 8.42 -20.04 1.32
C GLU A 227 7.52 -18.81 1.29
N LEU A 228 8.04 -17.64 0.90
CA LEU A 228 7.25 -16.43 0.69
C LEU A 228 6.13 -16.68 -0.33
N VAL A 229 6.47 -17.22 -1.50
CA VAL A 229 5.50 -17.52 -2.57
C VAL A 229 4.46 -18.53 -2.11
N ARG A 230 4.89 -19.59 -1.41
CA ARG A 230 3.98 -20.61 -0.84
C ARG A 230 2.99 -19.98 0.13
N ARG A 231 3.47 -19.19 1.09
CA ARG A 231 2.61 -18.49 2.07
C ARG A 231 1.65 -17.53 1.39
N TRP A 232 2.09 -16.84 0.34
CA TRP A 232 1.25 -15.94 -0.42
C TRP A 232 0.08 -16.70 -1.05
N TRP A 233 0.35 -17.84 -1.70
CA TRP A 233 -0.69 -18.69 -2.28
C TRP A 233 -1.61 -19.32 -1.24
N ASP A 234 -1.09 -19.70 -0.07
CA ASP A 234 -1.91 -20.20 1.04
C ASP A 234 -2.97 -19.15 1.43
N VAL A 235 -2.55 -17.88 1.58
CA VAL A 235 -3.48 -16.79 1.93
C VAL A 235 -4.42 -16.49 0.77
N TYR A 236 -3.91 -16.40 -0.45
CA TYR A 236 -4.72 -16.03 -1.62
C TYR A 236 -5.80 -17.08 -1.92
N ASN A 237 -5.47 -18.37 -1.82
CA ASN A 237 -6.39 -19.47 -2.13
C ASN A 237 -7.30 -19.85 -0.95
N ASP A 238 -7.05 -19.32 0.26
CA ASP A 238 -7.92 -19.60 1.41
C ASP A 238 -9.28 -18.92 1.21
N GLU A 239 -10.31 -19.72 0.97
CA GLU A 239 -11.68 -19.27 0.77
C GLU A 239 -12.33 -18.79 2.07
N SER A 240 -11.87 -19.26 3.23
CA SER A 240 -12.37 -18.78 4.53
C SER A 240 -11.98 -17.32 4.79
N LEU A 241 -10.97 -16.83 4.08
CA LEU A 241 -10.57 -15.44 4.06
C LEU A 241 -11.34 -14.62 3.03
N ASN A 242 -12.28 -15.17 2.25
CA ASN A 242 -13.13 -14.35 1.39
C ASN A 242 -14.07 -13.49 2.27
N TYR A 243 -14.35 -12.27 1.82
CA TYR A 243 -15.30 -11.44 2.53
C TYR A 243 -16.74 -11.92 2.32
N GLU A 244 -17.42 -12.26 3.42
CA GLU A 244 -18.84 -12.54 3.43
C GLU A 244 -19.61 -11.27 3.80
N LYS A 245 -20.46 -10.79 2.89
CA LYS A 245 -21.36 -9.67 3.20
C LYS A 245 -22.34 -10.11 4.30
N PRO A 246 -22.49 -9.34 5.40
CA PRO A 246 -23.53 -9.61 6.37
C PRO A 246 -24.90 -9.61 5.68
N THR A 247 -25.63 -10.71 5.76
CA THR A 247 -26.99 -10.79 5.21
C THR A 247 -27.92 -9.91 6.04
N ALA A 248 -28.57 -8.94 5.40
CA ALA A 248 -29.53 -8.08 6.06
C ALA A 248 -30.84 -8.86 6.34
N GLY A 249 -30.90 -9.50 7.51
CA GLY A 249 -32.13 -9.74 8.28
C GLY A 249 -32.84 -11.09 8.12
N ALA A 250 -32.97 -11.83 9.24
CA ALA A 250 -34.15 -12.64 9.56
C ALA A 250 -34.24 -12.96 11.06
N GLY A 251 -35.26 -12.38 11.72
CA GLY A 251 -36.07 -13.10 12.72
C GLY A 251 -35.66 -13.05 14.19
N GLY A 252 -36.49 -12.41 15.02
CA GLY A 252 -36.53 -12.66 16.45
C GLY A 252 -36.98 -14.09 16.78
N GLY A 253 -36.34 -14.67 17.79
CA GLY A 253 -36.66 -15.97 18.38
C GLY A 253 -35.82 -16.20 19.62
N SER A 254 -36.46 -16.60 20.72
CA SER A 254 -35.89 -16.79 22.06
C SER A 254 -34.99 -18.02 22.18
N MET A 255 -33.87 -17.85 22.92
CA MET A 255 -33.09 -18.80 23.74
C MET A 255 -32.83 -20.23 23.21
N ASP A 256 -31.55 -20.58 22.99
CA ASP A 256 -30.78 -21.38 23.96
C ASP A 256 -29.26 -21.20 23.73
N ALA A 257 -28.48 -21.26 24.80
CA ALA A 257 -27.07 -20.90 24.85
C ALA A 257 -26.16 -22.08 24.51
N GLY A 258 -25.36 -21.95 23.46
CA GLY A 258 -24.26 -22.85 23.15
C GLY A 258 -23.48 -22.38 21.93
N GLU A 259 -22.19 -22.11 22.14
CA GLU A 259 -21.12 -21.95 21.14
C GLU A 259 -20.89 -20.58 20.48
N ALA A 260 -19.69 -20.06 20.78
CA ALA A 260 -18.87 -19.10 20.04
C ALA A 260 -19.58 -17.86 19.49
N GLU A 261 -19.55 -16.82 20.33
CA GLU A 261 -19.92 -15.45 20.00
C GLU A 261 -19.16 -14.94 18.75
N ARG A 262 -19.75 -15.10 17.57
CA ARG A 262 -19.40 -14.35 16.36
C ARG A 262 -19.79 -12.90 16.60
N ARG A 263 -18.93 -12.15 17.28
CA ARG A 263 -19.12 -10.72 17.49
C ARG A 263 -19.02 -10.02 16.12
N PRO A 264 -19.97 -9.16 15.74
CA PRO A 264 -19.72 -8.20 14.68
C PRO A 264 -18.48 -7.37 15.07
N PHE A 265 -17.71 -6.91 14.09
CA PHE A 265 -16.62 -5.94 14.33
C PHE A 265 -17.21 -4.73 15.05
N LEU A 266 -17.06 -4.69 16.37
CA LEU A 266 -17.49 -3.60 17.23
C LEU A 266 -16.44 -2.50 17.08
N ALA A 267 -16.88 -1.29 16.77
CA ALA A 267 -16.03 -0.11 16.73
C ALA A 267 -15.25 0.01 18.04
N ALA A 268 -13.94 0.22 17.94
CA ALA A 268 -13.07 0.45 19.08
C ALA A 268 -13.56 1.70 19.84
N PRO A 269 -13.80 1.62 21.17
CA PRO A 269 -14.15 2.79 21.96
C PRO A 269 -12.96 3.75 21.99
N SER A 270 -13.19 5.01 21.63
CA SER A 270 -12.21 6.08 21.74
C SER A 270 -11.92 6.35 23.22
N SER A 271 -10.66 6.16 23.63
CA SER A 271 -10.16 6.71 24.89
C SER A 271 -10.13 8.24 24.80
N THR A 272 -10.63 8.85 25.87
CA THR A 272 -10.81 10.30 26.06
C THR A 272 -9.49 11.05 26.18
#